data_AF-A0A8S3GN61-F1
#
_entry.id   AF-A0A8S3GN61-F1
#
_cell.length_a   1.000
_cell.length_b   1.000
_cell.length_c   1.000
_cell.angle_alpha   90.00
_cell.angle_beta   90.00
_cell.angle_gamma   90.00
#
_symmetry.space_group_name_H-M   'P 1'
#
loop_
_entity.id
_entity.type
_entity.pdbx_description
1 polymer ?
#
loop_
_entity_poly.entity_id
_entity_poly.type
_entity_poly.pdbx_seq_one_letter_code
_entity_poly.pdbx_strand_id
1 'polypeptide(L)'
;MKGRTTRSTIDYSQLSHQEVIEEKLRTFQKFNGNDDAEQWLMYLLDKFDSLGVNMAERIIWIPNILSNEAFIWYARSANVMPTFIAFTNLFLQRFSTKRNEEIKITTNNNNVQMSNLN
;
A
#
# COMPACT_ATOMS: atom_id res chain seq x y z
N MET A 1 25.10 37.12 -6.77
CA MET A 1 25.15 35.86 -6.00
C MET A 1 24.45 34.79 -6.83
N LYS A 2 25.17 33.79 -7.35
CA LYS A 2 24.58 32.68 -8.12
C LYS A 2 24.49 31.46 -7.20
N GLY A 3 23.27 31.03 -6.91
CA GLY A 3 23.01 29.84 -6.11
C GLY A 3 23.48 28.58 -6.82
N ARG A 4 24.12 27.67 -6.08
CA ARG A 4 24.28 26.27 -6.44
C ARG A 4 23.64 25.45 -5.35
N THR A 5 22.44 24.96 -5.61
CA THR A 5 21.84 23.86 -4.86
C THR A 5 22.54 22.59 -5.36
N THR A 6 23.55 22.12 -4.65
CA THR A 6 24.15 20.81 -4.90
C THR A 6 23.13 19.74 -4.54
N ARG A 7 22.59 19.05 -5.55
CA ARG A 7 21.83 17.82 -5.37
C ARG A 7 22.80 16.80 -4.77
N SER A 8 22.68 16.50 -3.47
CA SER A 8 23.54 15.50 -2.83
C SER A 8 23.19 14.14 -3.42
N THR A 9 24.09 13.57 -4.20
CA THR A 9 24.06 12.15 -4.56
C THR A 9 24.29 11.36 -3.27
N ILE A 10 23.24 10.75 -2.73
CA ILE A 10 23.35 9.88 -1.56
C ILE A 10 24.23 8.69 -1.96
N ASP A 11 25.32 8.49 -1.23
CA ASP A 11 26.20 7.33 -1.39
C ASP A 11 25.63 6.16 -0.59
N TYR A 12 24.98 5.24 -1.28
CA TYR A 12 24.35 4.07 -0.69
C TYR A 12 25.35 3.03 -0.15
N SER A 13 26.66 3.18 -0.42
CA SER A 13 27.68 2.22 0.02
C SER A 13 27.99 2.29 1.52
N GLN A 14 27.54 3.35 2.21
CA GLN A 14 27.73 3.57 3.64
C GLN A 14 26.50 3.17 4.47
N LEU A 15 25.37 2.82 3.83
CA LEU A 15 24.11 2.55 4.51
C LEU A 15 24.00 1.08 4.93
N SER A 16 23.46 0.86 6.12
CA SER A 16 22.99 -0.47 6.54
C SER A 16 21.89 -0.96 5.61
N HIS A 17 21.68 -2.28 5.56
CA HIS A 17 20.61 -2.87 4.75
C HIS A 17 19.23 -2.28 5.10
N GLN A 18 19.00 -1.98 6.39
CA GLN A 18 17.78 -1.38 6.89
C GLN A 18 17.57 0.05 6.35
N GLU A 19 18.62 0.88 6.34
CA GLU A 19 18.56 2.24 5.80
C GLU A 19 18.37 2.24 4.27
N VAL A 20 18.96 1.27 3.56
CA VAL A 20 18.71 1.09 2.12
C VAL A 20 17.24 0.76 1.87
N ILE A 21 16.65 -0.13 2.66
CA ILE A 21 15.22 -0.45 2.56
C ILE A 21 14.40 0.80 2.83
N GLU A 22 14.63 1.51 3.93
CA GLU A 22 13.89 2.74 4.28
C GLU A 22 13.89 3.77 3.16
N GLU A 23 15.06 4.04 2.57
CA GLU A 23 15.17 4.98 1.46
C GLU A 23 14.43 4.49 0.21
N LYS A 24 14.44 3.19 -0.06
CA LYS A 24 13.67 2.62 -1.17
C LYS A 24 12.16 2.68 -0.92
N LEU A 25 11.70 2.44 0.31
CA LEU A 25 10.28 2.51 0.68
C LEU A 25 9.68 3.90 0.44
N ARG A 26 10.47 4.98 0.56
CA ARG A 26 10.01 6.34 0.22
C ARG A 26 9.57 6.49 -1.23
N THR A 27 10.09 5.65 -2.13
CA THR A 27 9.76 5.67 -3.56
C THR A 27 8.57 4.78 -3.91
N PHE A 28 8.07 3.98 -2.96
CA PHE A 28 7.00 3.04 -3.25
C PHE A 28 5.67 3.77 -3.39
N GLN A 29 4.83 3.27 -4.29
CA GLN A 29 3.42 3.65 -4.30
C GLN A 29 2.78 3.18 -2.99
N LYS A 30 2.31 4.13 -2.18
CA LYS A 30 1.60 3.84 -0.94
C LYS A 30 0.16 3.41 -1.22
N PHE A 31 -0.36 2.47 -0.45
CA PHE A 31 -1.78 2.16 -0.49
C PHE A 31 -2.58 3.16 0.33
N ASN A 32 -3.65 3.71 -0.24
CA ASN A 32 -4.50 4.70 0.41
C ASN A 32 -5.87 4.15 0.84
N GLY A 33 -6.26 2.97 0.36
CA GLY A 33 -7.57 2.35 0.61
C GLY A 33 -8.49 2.25 -0.62
N ASN A 34 -8.17 2.93 -1.72
CA ASN A 34 -9.03 3.04 -2.92
C ASN A 34 -8.47 2.30 -4.14
N ASP A 35 -7.17 2.03 -4.16
CA ASP A 35 -6.50 1.34 -5.26
C ASP A 35 -6.85 -0.16 -5.31
N ASP A 36 -6.43 -0.84 -6.36
CA ASP A 36 -6.54 -2.29 -6.45
C ASP A 36 -5.67 -3.00 -5.41
N ALA A 37 -6.32 -3.49 -4.35
CA ALA A 37 -5.69 -4.18 -3.25
C ALA A 37 -4.89 -5.40 -3.70
N GLU A 38 -5.43 -6.21 -4.63
CA GLU A 38 -4.73 -7.40 -5.12
C GLU A 38 -3.51 -7.00 -5.95
N GLN A 39 -3.68 -6.08 -6.89
CA GLN A 39 -2.58 -5.58 -7.72
C GLN A 39 -1.50 -4.86 -6.89
N TRP A 40 -1.91 -4.07 -5.91
CA TRP A 40 -0.99 -3.37 -5.02
C TRP A 40 -0.22 -4.35 -4.13
N LEU A 41 -0.87 -5.40 -3.62
CA LEU A 41 -0.19 -6.43 -2.86
C LEU A 41 0.82 -7.19 -3.72
N MET A 42 0.48 -7.54 -4.96
CA MET A 42 1.42 -8.14 -5.91
C MET A 42 2.63 -7.24 -6.17
N TYR A 43 2.38 -5.95 -6.43
CA TYR A 43 3.44 -4.94 -6.55
C TYR A 43 4.35 -4.91 -5.32
N LEU A 44 3.76 -4.92 -4.12
CA LEU A 44 4.52 -4.87 -2.88
C LEU A 44 5.40 -6.12 -2.68
N LEU A 45 4.87 -7.30 -2.99
CA LEU A 45 5.61 -8.56 -2.87
C LEU A 45 6.85 -8.56 -3.77
N ASP A 46 6.69 -8.16 -5.04
CA ASP A 46 7.81 -7.99 -5.98
C ASP A 46 8.87 -7.04 -5.43
N LYS A 47 8.44 -5.92 -4.84
CA LYS A 47 9.37 -4.97 -4.24
C LYS A 47 10.13 -5.53 -3.05
N PHE A 48 9.47 -6.24 -2.14
CA PHE A 48 10.16 -6.87 -1.02
C PHE A 48 11.14 -7.95 -1.47
N ASP A 49 10.77 -8.75 -2.48
CA ASP A 49 11.67 -9.74 -3.07
C ASP A 49 12.90 -9.05 -3.69
N SER A 50 12.70 -7.97 -4.44
CA SER A 50 13.79 -7.20 -5.07
C SER A 50 14.74 -6.54 -4.07
N LEU A 51 14.25 -6.23 -2.86
CA LEU A 51 15.04 -5.66 -1.77
C LEU A 51 15.66 -6.73 -0.87
N GLY A 52 15.36 -8.01 -1.09
CA GLY A 52 15.84 -9.10 -0.22
C GLY A 52 15.20 -9.12 1.16
N VAL A 53 14.03 -8.49 1.34
CA VAL A 53 13.33 -8.45 2.63
C VAL A 53 12.68 -9.80 2.90
N ASN A 54 13.14 -10.46 3.95
CA ASN A 54 12.62 -11.77 4.34
C ASN A 54 11.16 -11.66 4.84
N MET A 55 10.43 -12.78 4.77
CA MET A 55 8.99 -12.80 5.10
C MET A 55 8.69 -12.35 6.54
N ALA A 56 9.57 -12.65 7.50
CA ALA A 56 9.37 -12.31 8.91
C ALA A 56 9.48 -10.81 9.17
N GLU A 57 10.31 -10.10 8.40
CA GLU A 57 10.55 -8.66 8.55
C GLU A 57 9.54 -7.78 7.82
N ARG A 58 8.83 -8.30 6.81
CA ARG A 58 7.90 -7.49 5.99
C ARG A 58 6.87 -6.73 6.80
N ILE A 59 6.41 -7.30 7.92
CA ILE A 59 5.42 -6.67 8.80
C ILE A 59 5.93 -5.35 9.40
N ILE A 60 7.24 -5.24 9.65
CA ILE A 60 7.89 -4.04 10.22
C ILE A 60 7.73 -2.84 9.27
N TRP A 61 7.71 -3.13 7.96
CA TRP A 61 7.69 -2.12 6.90
C TRP A 61 6.30 -1.65 6.50
N ILE A 62 5.25 -2.42 6.83
CA ILE A 62 3.86 -2.13 6.45
C ILE A 62 3.43 -0.69 6.80
N PRO A 63 3.66 -0.16 8.02
CA PRO A 63 3.21 1.19 8.35
C PRO A 63 3.74 2.28 7.40
N ASN A 64 4.94 2.10 6.84
CA ASN A 64 5.62 3.10 6.02
C ASN A 64 5.05 3.21 4.59
N ILE A 65 4.41 2.14 4.12
CA ILE A 65 3.87 1.99 2.76
C ILE A 65 2.34 2.10 2.72
N LEU A 66 1.72 2.41 3.85
CA LEU A 66 0.30 2.74 3.94
C LEU A 66 0.12 4.27 4.08
N SER A 67 -1.06 4.74 3.71
CA SER A 67 -1.46 6.13 3.85
C SER A 67 -2.97 6.23 4.10
N ASN A 68 -3.43 7.40 4.57
CA ASN A 68 -4.85 7.74 4.71
C ASN A 68 -5.67 6.66 5.45
N GLU A 69 -6.80 6.23 4.86
CA GLU A 69 -7.71 5.27 5.49
C GLU A 69 -7.02 3.93 5.75
N ALA A 70 -6.18 3.46 4.82
CA ALA A 70 -5.46 2.21 4.99
C ALA A 70 -4.52 2.22 6.20
N PHE A 71 -3.81 3.34 6.42
CA PHE A 71 -2.96 3.49 7.60
C PHE A 71 -3.78 3.53 8.89
N ILE A 72 -4.89 4.28 8.91
CA ILE A 72 -5.77 4.37 10.08
C ILE A 72 -6.36 2.99 10.42
N TRP A 73 -6.80 2.25 9.41
CA TRP A 73 -7.28 0.88 9.59
C TRP A 73 -6.19 -0.02 10.17
N TYR A 74 -4.99 0.01 9.60
CA TYR A 74 -3.86 -0.77 10.11
C TYR A 74 -3.56 -0.46 11.57
N ALA A 75 -3.47 0.83 11.93
CA ALA A 75 -3.16 1.26 13.29
C ALA A 75 -4.20 0.77 14.32
N ARG A 76 -5.48 0.67 13.92
CA ARG A 76 -6.57 0.15 14.78
C ARG A 76 -6.55 -1.36 14.95
N SER A 77 -5.95 -2.08 14.01
CA SER A 77 -5.96 -3.55 13.95
C SER A 77 -4.57 -4.17 14.12
N ALA A 78 -3.53 -3.38 14.39
CA ALA A 78 -2.15 -3.85 14.45
C ALA A 78 -1.94 -4.98 15.47
N ASN A 79 -2.67 -4.94 16.59
CA ASN A 79 -2.61 -5.96 17.64
C ASN A 79 -3.09 -7.36 17.18
N VAL A 80 -3.93 -7.44 16.14
CA VAL A 80 -4.42 -8.70 15.56
C VAL A 80 -3.68 -9.08 14.27
N MET A 81 -2.65 -8.32 13.87
CA MET A 81 -1.82 -8.56 12.69
C MET A 81 -0.33 -8.70 13.06
N PRO A 82 0.05 -9.70 13.87
CA PRO A 82 1.44 -9.84 14.32
C PRO A 82 2.41 -10.29 13.21
N THR A 83 1.89 -10.82 12.10
CA THR A 83 2.69 -11.34 10.99
C THR A 83 2.24 -10.73 9.68
N PHE A 84 3.14 -10.74 8.69
CA PHE A 84 2.83 -10.28 7.35
C PHE A 84 1.67 -11.08 6.72
N ILE A 85 1.59 -12.39 6.97
CA ILE A 85 0.47 -13.23 6.49
C ILE A 85 -0.87 -12.85 7.14
N ALA A 86 -0.88 -12.54 8.44
CA ALA A 86 -2.09 -12.06 9.10
C ALA A 86 -2.54 -10.71 8.50
N PHE A 87 -1.59 -9.83 8.21
CA PHE A 87 -1.85 -8.58 7.50
C PHE A 87 -2.45 -8.82 6.11
N THR A 88 -1.84 -9.65 5.25
CA THR A 88 -2.33 -9.84 3.87
C THR A 88 -3.75 -10.41 3.83
N ASN A 89 -4.08 -11.33 4.74
CA ASN A 89 -5.43 -11.90 4.85
C ASN A 89 -6.47 -10.82 5.21
N LEU A 90 -6.22 -10.05 6.27
CA LEU A 90 -7.15 -9.01 6.71
C LEU A 90 -7.21 -7.83 5.73
N PHE A 91 -6.09 -7.51 5.08
CA PHE A 91 -5.98 -6.49 4.06
C PHE A 91 -6.87 -6.80 2.86
N LEU A 92 -6.75 -7.99 2.28
CA LEU A 92 -7.58 -8.42 1.14
C LEU A 92 -9.05 -8.52 1.54
N GLN A 93 -9.35 -9.03 2.74
CA GLN A 93 -10.72 -9.06 3.25
C GLN A 93 -11.34 -7.65 3.33
N ARG A 94 -10.58 -6.64 3.75
CA ARG A 94 -11.07 -5.27 3.94
C ARG A 94 -11.17 -4.49 2.62
N PHE A 95 -10.18 -4.62 1.73
CA PHE A 95 -10.03 -3.71 0.59
C PHE A 95 -10.34 -4.35 -0.76
N SER A 96 -10.30 -5.67 -0.91
CA SER A 96 -10.78 -6.33 -2.15
C SER A 96 -12.31 -6.38 -2.22
N THR A 97 -13.00 -6.39 -1.07
CA THR A 97 -14.47 -6.39 -0.99
C THR A 97 -15.09 -5.02 -1.24
N LYS A 98 -14.44 -3.93 -0.82
CA LYS A 98 -14.93 -2.55 -1.01
C LYS A 98 -15.21 -2.21 -2.49
N ARG A 99 -14.33 -2.60 -3.40
CA ARG A 99 -14.53 -2.39 -4.85
C ARG A 99 -15.79 -3.10 -5.36
N ASN A 100 -16.05 -4.30 -4.87
CA ASN A 100 -17.18 -5.10 -5.32
C ASN A 100 -18.54 -4.54 -4.84
N GLU A 101 -18.56 -3.78 -3.74
CA GLU A 101 -19.77 -3.14 -3.24
C GLU A 101 -20.07 -1.81 -3.96
N GLU A 102 -19.04 -1.01 -4.26
CA GLU A 102 -19.20 0.25 -5.02
C GLU A 102 -19.62 0.03 -6.48
N ILE A 103 -19.10 -1.04 -7.13
CA ILE A 103 -19.54 -1.43 -8.48
C ILE A 103 -21.04 -1.81 -8.47
N LYS A 104 -21.49 -2.56 -7.46
CA LYS A 104 -22.92 -2.96 -7.35
C LYS A 104 -23.85 -1.77 -7.19
N ILE A 105 -23.48 -0.76 -6.39
CA ILE A 105 -24.29 0.45 -6.20
C ILE A 105 -24.38 1.26 -7.50
N THR A 106 -23.26 1.42 -8.22
CA THR A 106 -23.23 2.16 -9.49
C THR A 106 -24.05 1.47 -10.58
N THR A 107 -23.96 0.14 -10.70
CA THR A 107 -24.78 -0.62 -11.65
C THR A 107 -26.27 -0.52 -11.33
N ASN A 108 -26.66 -0.57 -10.05
CA ASN A 108 -28.06 -0.44 -9.65
C ASN A 108 -28.64 0.94 -9.97
N ASN A 109 -27.88 2.02 -9.73
CA ASN A 109 -28.35 3.37 -9.98
C ASN A 109 -28.53 3.69 -11.48
N ASN A 110 -27.67 3.14 -12.35
CA ASN A 110 -27.78 3.31 -13.80
C ASN A 110 -29.01 2.57 -14.38
N ASN A 111 -29.36 1.42 -13.82
CA ASN A 111 -30.53 0.65 -14.26
C ASN A 111 -31.85 1.33 -13.89
N VAL A 112 -31.92 2.01 -12.73
CA VAL A 112 -33.11 2.77 -12.30
C VAL A 112 -33.34 4.05 -13.12
N GLN A 113 -32.26 4.67 -13.61
CA GLN A 113 -32.36 5.87 -14.46
C GLN A 113 -32.88 5.55 -15.87
N MET A 114 -32.52 4.40 -16.46
CA MET A 114 -33.00 3.99 -17.79
C MET A 114 -34.43 3.46 -17.81
N SER A 115 -34.96 2.94 -16.70
CA SER A 115 -36.34 2.45 -16.62
C SER A 115 -37.40 3.57 -16.49
N ASN A 116 -36.99 4.81 -16.22
CA ASN A 116 -37.90 5.95 -16.02
C ASN A 116 -38.02 6.86 -17.27
N LEU A 117 -37.52 6.40 -18.43
CA LEU A 117 -37.51 7.14 -19.70
C LEU A 117 -38.45 6.55 -20.78
N ASN A 118 -39.33 5.61 -20.42
CA ASN A 118 -40.33 5.03 -21.34
C ASN A 118 -41.75 5.41 -20.95
#